data_AF-A0A820PWP9-F1
#
_entry.id   AF-A0A820PWP9-F1
#
_cell.length_a   1.000
_cell.length_b   1.000
_cell.length_c   1.000
_cell.angle_alpha   90.00
_cell.angle_beta   90.00
_cell.angle_gamma   90.00
#
_symmetry.space_group_name_H-M   'P 1'
#
loop_
_entity.id
_entity.type
_entity.pdbx_description
1 polymer ?
#
loop_
_entity_poly.entity_id
_entity_poly.type
_entity_poly.pdbx_seq_one_letter_code
_entity_poly.pdbx_strand_id
1 'polypeptide(L)'
;MFFLIFSLLKECVTCFEDLSNELIYEIFELLDFHYVYDAFYSLNTRFHNLIVKSTLPIEVNLSSISKSTFQRFNKDIILPNKHRIHSLHLSNLCLYDDKSSPIHIISEFLHLETLSLNNIELKYLEYLL
;
A
#
# COMPACT_ATOMS: atom_id res chain seq x y z
N MET A 1 18.37 -0.66 15.53
CA MET A 1 16.94 -0.92 15.81
C MET A 1 16.59 -2.41 15.74
N PHE A 2 17.09 -3.18 14.76
CA PHE A 2 16.84 -4.64 14.64
C PHE A 2 17.16 -5.52 15.88
N PHE A 3 18.15 -5.14 16.70
CA PHE A 3 18.51 -5.92 17.90
C PHE A 3 17.46 -5.87 19.03
N LEU A 4 16.55 -4.89 19.03
CA LEU A 4 15.52 -4.73 20.06
C LEU A 4 14.35 -5.70 19.87
N ILE A 5 13.98 -6.01 18.61
CA ILE A 5 12.85 -6.88 18.27
C ILE A 5 13.05 -8.28 18.87
N PHE A 6 14.24 -8.88 18.69
CA PHE A 6 14.54 -10.20 19.28
C PHE A 6 14.63 -10.19 20.81
N SER A 7 14.98 -9.05 21.43
CA SER A 7 15.07 -8.94 22.88
C SER A 7 13.70 -8.82 23.57
N LEU A 8 12.70 -8.27 22.87
CA LEU A 8 11.32 -8.08 23.35
C LEU A 8 10.43 -9.31 23.19
N LEU A 9 10.78 -10.24 22.29
CA LEU A 9 10.08 -11.53 22.09
C LEU A 9 10.25 -12.52 23.26
N LYS A 10 10.84 -12.10 24.37
CA LYS A 10 11.27 -12.99 25.45
C LYS A 10 10.14 -13.51 26.34
N GLU A 11 8.92 -12.99 26.25
CA GLU A 11 7.79 -13.49 27.03
C GLU A 11 6.49 -13.57 26.21
N CYS A 12 5.96 -14.79 26.07
CA CYS A 12 4.58 -15.14 25.69
C CYS A 12 4.04 -14.79 24.29
N VAL A 13 4.87 -14.73 23.24
CA VAL A 13 4.36 -14.70 21.85
C VAL A 13 4.21 -16.13 21.35
N THR A 14 2.97 -16.60 21.15
CA THR A 14 2.68 -17.94 20.63
C THR A 14 2.22 -17.93 19.18
N CYS A 15 1.62 -16.81 18.73
CA CYS A 15 1.28 -16.56 17.34
C CYS A 15 1.52 -15.10 16.94
N PHE A 16 1.43 -14.81 15.63
CA PHE A 16 1.67 -13.46 15.09
C PHE A 16 0.70 -12.42 15.65
N GLU A 17 -0.53 -12.85 15.96
CA GLU A 17 -1.57 -12.03 16.54
C GLU A 17 -1.30 -11.61 17.98
N ASP A 18 -0.32 -12.20 18.66
CA ASP A 18 0.10 -11.79 20.02
C ASP A 18 1.05 -10.58 19.98
N LEU A 19 1.60 -10.23 18.82
CA LEU A 19 2.50 -9.07 18.68
C LEU A 19 1.77 -7.76 19.02
N SER A 20 2.48 -6.76 19.54
CA SER A 20 1.93 -5.42 19.74
C SER A 20 1.64 -4.73 18.39
N ASN A 21 0.76 -3.72 18.40
CA ASN A 21 0.47 -2.95 17.18
C ASN A 21 1.73 -2.28 16.62
N GLU A 22 2.62 -1.82 17.50
CA GLU A 22 3.90 -1.18 17.14
C GLU A 22 4.77 -2.15 16.33
N LEU A 23 4.98 -3.37 16.82
CA LEU A 23 5.76 -4.38 16.11
C LEU A 23 5.10 -4.79 14.78
N ILE A 24 3.78 -4.89 14.75
CA ILE A 24 3.06 -5.19 13.49
C ILE A 24 3.27 -4.07 12.47
N TYR A 25 3.24 -2.81 12.88
CA TYR A 25 3.51 -1.70 11.98
C TYR A 25 4.95 -1.69 11.48
N GLU A 26 5.93 -1.94 12.35
CA GLU A 26 7.33 -2.11 11.91
C GLU A 26 7.46 -3.22 10.87
N ILE A 27 6.71 -4.32 11.01
CA ILE A 27 6.69 -5.41 10.01
C ILE A 27 5.99 -4.95 8.71
N PHE A 28 4.89 -4.21 8.81
CA PHE A 28 4.17 -3.70 7.63
C PHE A 28 5.00 -2.70 6.84
N GLU A 29 5.86 -1.90 7.47
CA GLU A 29 6.79 -0.99 6.80
C GLU A 29 7.85 -1.72 5.94
N LEU A 30 8.11 -3.00 6.22
CA LEU A 30 9.05 -3.82 5.45
C LEU A 30 8.42 -4.50 4.23
N LEU A 31 7.11 -4.38 4.05
CA LEU A 31 6.34 -5.10 3.03
C LEU A 31 5.61 -4.12 2.11
N ASP A 32 5.47 -4.49 0.83
CA ASP A 32 4.56 -3.74 -0.04
C ASP A 32 3.13 -3.81 0.52
N PHE A 33 2.47 -2.67 0.62
CA PHE A 33 1.18 -2.57 1.30
C PHE A 33 0.08 -3.46 0.70
N HIS A 34 0.18 -3.81 -0.59
CA HIS A 34 -0.76 -4.73 -1.23
C HIS A 34 -0.67 -6.16 -0.65
N TYR A 35 0.54 -6.64 -0.32
CA TYR A 35 0.72 -7.93 0.35
C TYR A 35 0.17 -7.89 1.77
N VAL A 36 0.40 -6.78 2.48
CA VAL A 36 -0.17 -6.55 3.81
C VAL A 36 -1.70 -6.62 3.76
N TYR A 37 -2.31 -5.92 2.81
CA TYR A 37 -3.75 -5.95 2.59
C TYR A 37 -4.26 -7.37 2.32
N ASP A 38 -3.71 -8.03 1.30
CA ASP A 38 -4.21 -9.35 0.88
C ASP A 38 -4.05 -10.41 1.99
N ALA A 39 -2.99 -10.34 2.80
CA ALA A 39 -2.73 -11.31 3.86
C ALA A 39 -3.50 -11.03 5.16
N PHE A 40 -3.59 -9.77 5.60
CA PHE A 40 -4.02 -9.44 6.97
C PHE A 40 -5.39 -8.75 7.06
N TYR A 41 -5.92 -8.18 5.97
CA TYR A 41 -7.16 -7.40 6.02
C TYR A 41 -8.36 -8.16 6.56
N SER A 42 -8.46 -9.45 6.23
CA SER A 42 -9.57 -10.33 6.61
C SER A 42 -9.24 -11.24 7.79
N LEU A 43 -8.08 -11.09 8.43
CA LEU A 43 -7.63 -12.01 9.48
C LEU A 43 -8.50 -11.91 10.73
N ASN A 44 -8.71 -10.70 11.25
CA ASN A 44 -9.67 -10.39 12.30
C ASN A 44 -9.90 -8.87 12.39
N THR A 45 -10.81 -8.44 13.25
CA THR A 45 -11.18 -7.03 13.43
C THR A 45 -10.00 -6.14 13.83
N ARG A 46 -9.02 -6.67 14.58
CA ARG A 46 -7.82 -5.91 14.98
C ARG A 46 -7.00 -5.55 13.74
N PHE A 47 -6.65 -6.54 12.90
CA PHE A 47 -5.86 -6.29 11.68
C PHE A 47 -6.61 -5.44 10.64
N HIS A 48 -7.91 -5.65 10.49
CA HIS A 48 -8.75 -4.78 9.68
C HIS A 48 -8.62 -3.31 10.11
N ASN A 49 -8.70 -3.04 11.42
CA ASN A 49 -8.53 -1.68 11.96
C ASN A 49 -7.09 -1.16 11.77
N LEU A 50 -6.07 -2.00 11.90
CA LEU A 50 -4.67 -1.59 11.67
C LEU A 50 -4.43 -1.15 10.22
N ILE A 51 -5.13 -1.74 9.25
CA ILE A 51 -4.99 -1.36 7.85
C ILE A 51 -5.80 -0.10 7.52
N VAL A 52 -7.08 -0.08 7.92
CA VAL A 52 -8.04 0.95 7.49
C VAL A 52 -7.97 2.23 8.33
N LYS A 53 -7.75 2.12 9.64
CA LYS A 53 -7.80 3.27 10.59
C LYS A 53 -6.43 3.80 10.99
N SER A 54 -5.37 3.23 10.46
CA SER A 54 -4.02 3.71 10.74
C SER A 54 -3.81 5.11 10.16
N THR A 55 -2.99 5.90 10.83
CA THR A 55 -2.50 7.19 10.33
C THR A 55 -1.14 7.06 9.65
N LEU A 56 -0.61 5.84 9.56
CA LEU A 56 0.70 5.61 8.98
C LEU A 56 0.69 5.90 7.48
N PRO A 57 1.77 6.50 6.97
CA PRO A 57 1.95 6.74 5.55
C PRO A 57 1.98 5.40 4.81
N ILE A 58 1.38 5.36 3.63
CA ILE A 58 1.30 4.17 2.79
C ILE A 58 2.24 4.35 1.62
N GLU A 59 3.11 3.36 1.42
CA GLU A 59 3.86 3.17 0.18
C GLU A 59 3.15 2.11 -0.66
N VAL A 60 2.88 2.46 -1.92
CA VAL A 60 2.11 1.62 -2.82
C VAL A 60 2.96 1.26 -4.03
N ASN A 61 3.35 -0.01 -4.11
CA ASN A 61 4.00 -0.57 -5.29
C ASN A 61 3.01 -1.45 -6.09
N LEU A 62 2.68 -0.98 -7.29
CA LEU A 62 1.78 -1.66 -8.23
C LEU A 62 2.53 -2.24 -9.43
N SER A 63 3.87 -2.27 -9.38
CA SER A 63 4.67 -2.62 -10.54
C SER A 63 4.61 -4.10 -10.96
N SER A 64 4.13 -4.97 -10.08
CA SER A 64 4.14 -6.43 -10.25
C SER A 64 2.75 -7.07 -10.10
N ILE A 65 1.70 -6.28 -9.91
CA ILE A 65 0.36 -6.80 -9.62
C ILE A 65 -0.49 -7.02 -10.88
N SER A 66 -1.42 -7.97 -10.80
CA SER A 66 -2.37 -8.23 -11.90
C SER A 66 -3.47 -7.15 -11.97
N LYS A 67 -4.11 -6.99 -13.14
CA LYS A 67 -5.22 -6.03 -13.33
C LYS A 67 -6.39 -6.24 -12.36
N SER A 68 -6.79 -7.50 -12.13
CA SER A 68 -7.90 -7.80 -11.22
C SER A 68 -7.53 -7.51 -9.76
N THR A 69 -6.29 -7.83 -9.36
CA THR A 69 -5.75 -7.44 -8.05
C THR A 69 -5.75 -5.92 -7.89
N PHE A 70 -5.30 -5.20 -8.92
CA PHE A 70 -5.31 -3.73 -8.93
C PHE A 70 -6.72 -3.16 -8.76
N GLN A 71 -7.72 -3.64 -9.51
CA GLN A 71 -9.08 -3.11 -9.41
C GLN A 71 -9.66 -3.25 -7.99
N ARG A 72 -9.46 -4.41 -7.36
CA ARG A 72 -9.89 -4.64 -5.96
C ARG A 72 -9.13 -3.72 -5.00
N PHE A 73 -7.80 -3.74 -5.07
CA PHE A 73 -6.94 -2.94 -4.20
C PHE A 73 -7.17 -1.43 -4.36
N ASN A 74 -7.41 -0.97 -5.58
CA ASN A 74 -7.72 0.42 -5.86
C ASN A 74 -9.01 0.85 -5.16
N LYS A 75 -10.08 0.04 -5.28
CA LYS A 75 -11.37 0.32 -4.65
C LYS A 75 -11.29 0.29 -3.12
N ASP A 76 -10.61 -0.69 -2.57
CA ASP A 76 -10.67 -0.98 -1.13
C ASP A 76 -9.63 -0.19 -0.33
N ILE A 77 -8.49 0.14 -0.94
CA ILE A 77 -7.33 0.74 -0.26
C ILE A 77 -6.91 2.08 -0.87
N ILE A 78 -6.65 2.15 -2.17
CA ILE A 78 -6.09 3.37 -2.76
C ILE A 78 -7.08 4.53 -2.66
N LEU A 79 -8.32 4.34 -3.15
CA LEU A 79 -9.33 5.39 -3.16
C LEU A 79 -9.68 5.91 -1.75
N PRO A 80 -9.88 5.06 -0.73
CA PRO A 80 -10.19 5.55 0.62
C PRO A 80 -8.99 6.19 1.34
N ASN A 81 -7.76 5.81 0.98
CA ASN A 81 -6.55 6.23 1.70
C ASN A 81 -5.64 7.17 0.89
N LYS A 82 -6.15 7.88 -0.13
CA LYS A 82 -5.35 8.83 -0.94
C LYS A 82 -4.59 9.84 -0.10
N HIS A 83 -5.18 10.30 1.00
CA HIS A 83 -4.59 11.24 1.94
C HIS A 83 -3.39 10.66 2.71
N ARG A 84 -3.18 9.34 2.72
CA ARG A 84 -2.06 8.68 3.42
C ARG A 84 -0.97 8.20 2.46
N ILE A 85 -1.25 8.14 1.17
CA ILE A 85 -0.32 7.61 0.17
C ILE A 85 0.71 8.68 -0.15
N HIS A 86 1.96 8.38 0.18
CA HIS A 86 3.10 9.28 -0.01
C HIS A 86 4.05 8.81 -1.11
N SER A 87 4.07 7.51 -1.40
CA SER A 87 4.84 6.94 -2.49
C SER A 87 3.97 6.02 -3.35
N LEU A 88 4.05 6.21 -4.67
CA LEU A 88 3.32 5.41 -5.65
C LEU A 88 4.27 4.96 -6.77
N HIS A 89 4.45 3.66 -6.90
CA HIS A 89 5.22 3.04 -7.96
C HIS A 89 4.27 2.35 -8.95
N LEU A 90 4.24 2.86 -10.17
CA LEU A 90 3.40 2.35 -11.26
C LEU A 90 4.29 1.69 -12.31
N SER A 91 3.90 0.51 -12.78
CA SER A 91 4.45 -0.06 -14.01
C SER A 91 3.35 -0.35 -15.03
N ASN A 92 3.71 -0.24 -16.31
CA ASN A 92 2.99 -0.76 -17.47
C ASN A 92 1.45 -0.68 -17.37
N LEU A 93 0.96 0.47 -16.90
CA LEU A 93 -0.45 0.83 -16.70
C LEU A 93 -1.34 -0.37 -16.32
N CYS A 94 -1.39 -0.72 -15.04
CA CYS A 94 -2.51 -1.50 -14.47
C CYS A 94 -3.92 -0.87 -14.72
N LEU A 95 -4.03 0.17 -15.56
CA LEU A 95 -5.06 1.20 -15.66
C LEU A 95 -5.80 1.26 -17.01
N TYR A 96 -5.71 0.26 -17.87
CA TYR A 96 -6.58 0.24 -19.05
C TYR A 96 -8.01 -0.15 -18.71
N ASP A 97 -8.75 0.81 -18.18
CA ASP A 97 -10.18 0.96 -18.44
C ASP A 97 -10.38 2.38 -18.99
N ASP A 98 -10.93 2.49 -20.20
CA ASP A 98 -10.86 3.59 -21.17
C ASP A 98 -11.40 4.97 -20.71
N LYS A 99 -11.67 5.19 -19.42
CA LYS A 99 -12.49 6.33 -18.95
C LYS A 99 -11.85 7.23 -17.90
N SER A 100 -10.76 6.83 -17.25
CA SER A 100 -10.05 7.70 -16.30
C SER A 100 -8.59 7.81 -16.67
N SER A 101 -8.17 8.99 -17.12
CA SER A 101 -6.75 9.29 -17.30
C SER A 101 -6.00 9.03 -15.99
N PRO A 102 -4.81 8.38 -16.02
CA PRO A 102 -3.97 8.16 -14.84
C PRO A 102 -3.71 9.43 -14.01
N ILE A 103 -3.81 10.60 -14.64
CA ILE A 103 -3.54 11.90 -14.03
C ILE A 103 -4.62 12.39 -13.09
N HIS A 104 -5.89 12.07 -13.34
CA HIS A 104 -6.92 12.38 -12.36
C HIS A 104 -6.67 11.64 -11.05
N ILE A 105 -6.24 10.38 -11.15
CA ILE A 105 -5.91 9.57 -9.98
C ILE A 105 -4.76 10.22 -9.21
N ILE A 106 -3.71 10.67 -9.91
CA ILE A 106 -2.52 11.29 -9.30
C ILE A 106 -2.82 12.64 -8.64
N SER A 107 -3.64 13.48 -9.27
CA SER A 107 -3.96 14.82 -8.75
C SER A 107 -4.73 14.81 -7.42
N GLU A 108 -5.34 13.69 -7.04
CA GLU A 108 -6.13 13.55 -5.82
C GLU A 108 -5.31 13.10 -4.59
N PHE A 109 -4.01 12.82 -4.73
CA PHE A 109 -3.16 12.46 -3.60
C PHE A 109 -2.57 13.72 -2.94
N LEU A 110 -3.03 14.03 -1.72
CA LEU A 110 -2.65 15.25 -0.99
C LEU A 110 -1.21 15.24 -0.47
N HIS A 111 -0.64 14.06 -0.23
CA HIS A 111 0.67 13.89 0.41
C HIS A 111 1.63 13.07 -0.45
N LEU A 112 1.37 12.98 -1.76
CA LEU A 112 2.25 12.25 -2.67
C LEU A 112 3.59 12.99 -2.81
N GLU A 113 4.64 12.36 -2.32
CA GLU A 113 6.02 12.85 -2.37
C GLU A 113 6.80 12.16 -3.49
N THR A 114 6.53 10.87 -3.72
CA THR A 114 7.25 10.06 -4.71
C THR A 114 6.28 9.44 -5.71
N LEU A 115 6.54 9.67 -6.99
CA LEU A 115 5.87 8.99 -8.11
C LEU A 115 6.93 8.34 -9.00
N SER A 116 6.95 7.02 -9.03
CA SER A 116 7.82 6.25 -9.92
C SER A 116 7.02 5.67 -11.07
N LEU A 117 7.43 5.99 -12.29
CA LEU A 117 6.78 5.55 -13.51
C LEU A 117 7.73 4.64 -14.30
N ASN A 118 7.44 3.34 -14.33
CA ASN A 118 8.28 2.35 -14.99
C ASN A 118 7.58 1.77 -16.22
N ASN A 119 8.29 1.65 -17.34
CA ASN A 119 7.79 1.03 -18.58
C ASN A 119 6.43 1.59 -19.04
N ILE A 120 6.27 2.92 -19.01
CA ILE A 120 5.06 3.60 -19.49
C ILE A 120 5.25 4.00 -20.95
N GLU A 121 4.27 3.71 -21.80
CA GLU A 121 4.29 4.19 -23.19
C GLU A 121 4.24 5.73 -23.23
N LEU A 122 5.07 6.34 -24.09
CA LEU A 122 5.23 7.79 -24.21
C LEU A 122 3.90 8.55 -24.35
N LYS A 123 2.92 7.98 -25.06
CA LYS A 123 1.59 8.57 -25.27
C LYS A 123 0.81 8.84 -23.98
N TYR A 124 1.18 8.23 -22.85
CA TYR A 124 0.56 8.51 -21.55
C TYR A 124 1.29 9.55 -20.72
N LEU A 125 2.57 9.79 -21.01
CA LEU A 125 3.34 10.86 -20.38
C LEU A 125 2.85 12.23 -20.84
N GLU A 126 2.32 12.34 -22.06
CA GLU A 126 1.72 13.58 -22.58
C GLU A 126 0.58 14.10 -21.72
N TYR A 127 -0.11 13.23 -20.98
CA TYR A 127 -1.18 13.66 -20.09
C TYR A 127 -0.66 14.07 -18.69
N LEU A 128 0.60 13.76 -18.35
CA LEU A 128 1.25 14.05 -17.06
C LEU A 128 1.99 15.39 -17.01
N LEU A 129 2.34 15.95 -18.18
CA LEU A 129 3.03 17.23 -18.36
C LEU A 129 2.03 18.35 -18.69
#